data_AF-A0A5N7VY88-F1
#
_entry.id   AF-A0A5N7VY88-F1
#
_cell.length_a   1.000
_cell.length_b   1.000
_cell.length_c   1.000
_cell.angle_alpha   90.00
_cell.angle_beta   90.00
_cell.angle_gamma   90.00
#
_symmetry.space_group_name_H-M   'P 1'
#
loop_
_entity.id
_entity.type
_entity.pdbx_description
1 polymer ?
#
loop_
_entity_poly.entity_id
_entity_poly.type
_entity_poly.pdbx_seq_one_letter_code
_entity_poly.pdbx_strand_id
1 'polypeptide(L)'
;MKAAMYQPFVTPDRSIESDVRESKNVKSTKVPVDAEIKQVLSRPVQEEGCQPKIALETAPCDPKCVIRLKELLHILKVSRSTVYLRINPRSKYYDPMFPKSVPLGMKARGWILEDVHAYIEHLRHLQVTA
;
A
#
# COMPACT_ATOMS: atom_id res chain seq x y z
N MET A 1 29.68 37.30 26.09
CA MET A 1 29.86 36.18 25.14
C MET A 1 29.41 34.91 25.85
N LYS A 2 28.29 34.30 25.44
CA LYS A 2 27.81 33.02 26.00
C LYS A 2 28.11 31.92 24.98
N ALA A 3 29.00 31.00 25.32
CA ALA A 3 29.19 29.76 24.57
C ALA A 3 28.87 28.61 25.53
N ALA A 4 27.84 27.84 25.16
CA ALA A 4 27.26 26.77 25.94
C ALA A 4 28.18 25.54 25.97
N MET A 5 28.19 24.86 27.12
CA MET A 5 28.92 23.62 27.36
C MET A 5 28.41 22.50 26.46
N TYR A 6 29.34 21.79 25.83
CA TYR A 6 29.08 20.53 25.13
C TYR A 6 29.01 19.40 26.16
N GLN A 7 27.88 18.72 26.27
CA GLN A 7 27.73 17.47 27.04
C GLN A 7 27.73 16.30 26.03
N PRO A 8 28.60 15.29 26.18
CA PRO A 8 28.66 14.14 25.28
C PRO A 8 27.51 13.16 25.58
N PHE A 9 26.72 12.83 24.55
CA PHE A 9 25.72 11.76 24.61
C PHE A 9 26.42 10.40 24.52
N VAL A 10 26.36 9.66 25.63
CA VAL A 10 26.73 8.24 25.75
C VAL A 10 25.73 7.39 24.95
N THR A 11 26.21 6.57 24.02
CA THR A 11 25.40 5.55 23.34
C THR A 11 25.45 4.25 24.13
N PRO A 12 24.31 3.64 24.52
CA PRO A 12 24.33 2.32 25.13
C PRO A 12 24.55 1.24 24.07
N ASP A 13 25.59 0.44 24.31
CA ASP A 13 25.87 -0.85 23.72
C ASP A 13 24.64 -1.76 23.80
N ARG A 14 24.15 -2.22 22.65
CA ARG A 14 23.17 -3.31 22.57
C ARG A 14 23.81 -4.48 21.86
N SER A 15 24.61 -5.20 22.63
CA SER A 15 24.97 -6.60 22.42
C SER A 15 23.75 -7.42 21.96
N ILE A 16 23.90 -8.10 20.82
CA ILE A 16 22.95 -9.12 20.34
C ILE A 16 23.44 -10.44 20.92
N GLU A 17 22.83 -10.85 22.04
CA GLU A 17 22.95 -12.21 22.56
C GLU A 17 22.01 -13.13 21.76
N SER A 18 22.62 -14.17 21.20
CA SER A 18 21.97 -15.35 20.65
C SER A 18 21.54 -16.28 21.78
N ASP A 19 20.28 -16.71 21.82
CA ASP A 19 19.89 -17.90 22.58
C ASP A 19 19.03 -18.84 21.73
N VAL A 20 19.53 -20.07 21.63
CA VAL A 20 18.91 -21.25 21.05
C VAL A 20 18.30 -22.03 22.20
N ARG A 21 16.98 -22.31 22.18
CA ARG A 21 16.45 -23.42 22.98
C ARG A 21 15.25 -24.13 22.34
N GLU A 22 15.59 -25.26 21.76
CA GLU A 22 14.78 -26.45 21.49
C GLU A 22 14.10 -27.00 22.77
N SER A 23 12.83 -27.43 22.71
CA SER A 23 12.38 -28.81 23.04
C SER A 23 10.91 -28.95 23.52
N LYS A 24 10.15 -29.74 22.75
CA LYS A 24 9.46 -31.00 23.11
C LYS A 24 8.34 -31.04 24.19
N ASN A 25 7.13 -31.37 23.70
CA ASN A 25 6.40 -32.66 23.94
C ASN A 25 5.31 -32.79 25.04
N VAL A 26 4.31 -33.62 24.70
CA VAL A 26 3.27 -34.33 25.49
C VAL A 26 2.14 -33.43 26.02
N LYS A 27 0.84 -33.65 25.77
CA LYS A 27 0.11 -34.91 26.01
C LYS A 27 -1.22 -34.98 25.26
N SER A 28 -1.45 -36.17 24.70
CA SER A 28 -2.73 -36.71 24.26
C SER A 28 -3.80 -36.65 25.36
N THR A 29 -4.99 -36.16 25.04
CA THR A 29 -6.23 -36.63 25.67
C THR A 29 -7.22 -37.01 24.58
N LYS A 30 -7.66 -38.26 24.65
CA LYS A 30 -8.51 -38.96 23.70
C LYS A 30 -9.63 -39.58 24.53
N VAL A 31 -10.87 -39.14 24.36
CA VAL A 31 -12.09 -39.91 24.72
C VAL A 31 -13.30 -39.31 23.97
N PRO A 32 -14.37 -40.08 23.72
CA PRO A 32 -14.74 -40.47 22.37
C PRO A 32 -16.23 -40.19 22.06
N VAL A 33 -16.68 -40.72 20.93
CA VAL A 33 -18.05 -41.08 20.46
C VAL A 33 -19.19 -40.91 21.49
N ASP A 34 -20.43 -40.51 21.18
CA ASP A 34 -21.32 -40.89 20.07
C ASP A 34 -22.63 -40.03 20.07
N ALA A 35 -23.35 -40.07 18.94
CA ALA A 35 -24.81 -39.94 18.80
C ALA A 35 -25.54 -38.62 19.16
N GLU A 36 -25.65 -37.75 18.16
CA GLU A 36 -26.92 -37.25 17.58
C GLU A 36 -28.17 -37.09 18.49
N ILE A 37 -28.52 -35.84 18.82
CA ILE A 37 -29.92 -35.42 18.99
C ILE A 37 -30.24 -34.39 17.90
N LYS A 38 -31.12 -34.82 16.99
CA LYS A 38 -31.64 -34.08 15.85
C LYS A 38 -32.44 -32.85 16.28
N GLN A 39 -32.63 -31.95 15.31
CA GLN A 39 -33.82 -31.09 15.14
C GLN A 39 -33.71 -29.63 15.59
N VAL A 40 -33.29 -28.76 14.67
CA VAL A 40 -34.07 -27.58 14.25
C VAL A 40 -33.60 -27.18 12.84
N LEU A 41 -34.32 -27.74 11.86
CA LEU A 41 -34.24 -27.33 10.46
C LEU A 41 -35.27 -26.20 10.28
N SER A 42 -34.81 -24.95 10.28
CA SER A 42 -35.48 -23.77 9.66
C SER A 42 -34.64 -22.53 9.93
N ARG A 43 -33.44 -22.48 9.35
CA ARG A 43 -32.87 -21.21 8.90
C ARG A 43 -32.43 -21.44 7.47
N PRO A 44 -33.01 -20.76 6.48
CA PRO A 44 -32.40 -20.75 5.15
C PRO A 44 -30.99 -20.22 5.34
N VAL A 45 -30.03 -21.06 4.99
CA VAL A 45 -28.70 -20.64 4.59
C VAL A 45 -28.93 -19.66 3.45
N GLN A 46 -28.84 -18.36 3.74
CA GLN A 46 -28.57 -17.40 2.69
C GLN A 46 -27.11 -17.60 2.32
N GLU A 47 -26.88 -18.57 1.44
CA GLU A 47 -25.75 -18.59 0.54
C GLU A 47 -25.88 -17.37 -0.37
N GLU A 48 -25.54 -16.20 0.16
CA GLU A 48 -25.19 -15.06 -0.66
C GLU A 48 -23.78 -15.35 -1.20
N GLY A 49 -23.75 -16.09 -2.31
CA GLY A 49 -22.59 -16.12 -3.17
C GLY A 49 -22.23 -14.69 -3.61
N CYS A 50 -20.93 -14.49 -3.80
CA CYS A 50 -20.33 -13.35 -4.50
C CYS A 50 -20.32 -12.02 -3.73
N GLN A 51 -19.18 -11.66 -3.13
CA GLN A 51 -18.43 -10.43 -3.45
C GLN A 51 -17.09 -10.42 -2.68
N PRO A 52 -15.90 -10.34 -3.33
CA PRO A 52 -14.80 -9.59 -2.73
C PRO A 52 -15.26 -8.14 -2.57
N LYS A 53 -14.97 -7.52 -1.43
CA LYS A 53 -15.39 -6.16 -1.02
C LYS A 53 -14.66 -5.06 -1.83
N ILE A 54 -14.69 -5.17 -3.16
CA ILE A 54 -14.21 -4.21 -4.15
C ILE A 54 -15.41 -3.94 -5.07
N ALA A 55 -16.51 -3.47 -4.50
CA ALA A 55 -17.61 -2.87 -5.24
C ALA A 55 -17.59 -1.37 -4.96
N LEU A 56 -16.51 -0.72 -5.39
CA LEU A 56 -16.60 0.67 -5.83
C LEU A 56 -16.83 0.58 -7.33
N GLU A 57 -18.07 0.32 -7.73
CA GLU A 57 -18.56 0.79 -9.02
C GLU A 57 -18.39 2.31 -8.96
N THR A 58 -17.21 2.74 -9.42
CA THR A 58 -16.85 4.14 -9.42
C THR A 58 -17.74 4.72 -10.51
N ALA A 59 -18.77 5.49 -10.12
CA ALA A 59 -19.40 6.44 -11.02
C ALA A 59 -18.30 7.07 -11.88
N PRO A 60 -18.50 7.27 -13.20
CA PRO A 60 -17.46 7.83 -14.07
C PRO A 60 -16.98 9.11 -13.42
N CYS A 61 -15.85 9.02 -12.72
CA CYS A 61 -15.23 10.15 -12.09
C CYS A 61 -14.77 10.97 -13.28
N ASP A 62 -15.25 12.20 -13.35
CA ASP A 62 -14.97 13.09 -14.48
C ASP A 62 -13.49 12.96 -14.88
N PRO A 63 -13.14 12.95 -16.18
CA PRO A 63 -11.75 12.76 -16.60
C PRO A 63 -10.78 13.75 -15.91
N LYS A 64 -11.31 14.90 -15.49
CA LYS A 64 -10.59 15.97 -14.76
C LYS A 64 -10.59 15.79 -13.24
N CYS A 65 -10.98 14.62 -12.73
CA CYS A 65 -10.98 14.31 -11.31
C CYS A 65 -9.55 14.35 -10.77
N VAL A 66 -9.41 14.85 -9.54
CA VAL A 66 -8.11 14.94 -8.85
C VAL A 66 -7.91 13.73 -7.96
N ILE A 67 -6.85 12.97 -8.22
CA ILE A 67 -6.45 11.81 -7.42
C ILE A 67 -5.35 12.16 -6.40
N ARG A 68 -5.32 11.42 -5.30
CA ARG A 68 -4.26 11.50 -4.27
C ARG A 68 -3.07 10.61 -4.64
N LEU A 69 -1.95 10.77 -3.92
CA LEU A 69 -0.75 9.96 -4.14
C LEU A 69 -1.02 8.45 -4.02
N LYS A 70 -1.85 8.01 -3.06
CA LYS A 70 -2.17 6.58 -2.88
C LYS A 70 -2.79 5.97 -4.15
N GLU A 71 -3.76 6.68 -4.74
CA GLU A 71 -4.41 6.28 -5.99
C GLU A 71 -3.42 6.29 -7.15
N LEU A 72 -2.59 7.33 -7.27
CA LEU A 72 -1.56 7.41 -8.30
C LEU A 72 -0.63 6.19 -8.28
N LEU A 73 -0.19 5.76 -7.10
CA LEU A 73 0.65 4.57 -6.93
C LEU A 73 -0.09 3.29 -7.31
N HIS A 74 -1.40 3.23 -7.01
CA HIS A 74 -2.22 2.08 -7.37
C HIS A 74 -2.38 1.95 -8.89
N ILE A 75 -2.56 3.08 -9.58
CA ILE A 75 -2.74 3.13 -11.04
C ILE A 75 -1.41 2.85 -11.75
N LEU A 76 -0.34 3.55 -11.38
CA LEU A 76 0.96 3.43 -12.04
C LEU A 76 1.77 2.20 -11.59
N LYS A 77 1.37 1.53 -10.51
CA LYS A 77 2.08 0.38 -9.89
C LYS A 77 3.56 0.66 -9.58
N VAL A 78 3.87 1.90 -9.19
CA VAL A 78 5.23 2.33 -8.81
C VAL A 78 5.32 2.67 -7.32
N SER A 79 6.55 2.71 -6.80
CA SER A 79 6.80 3.15 -5.42
C SER A 79 6.71 4.67 -5.27
N ARG A 80 6.47 5.15 -4.03
CA ARG A 80 6.49 6.58 -3.69
C ARG A 80 7.81 7.25 -4.06
N SER A 81 8.93 6.58 -3.79
CA SER A 81 10.25 7.11 -4.08
C SER A 81 10.43 7.32 -5.59
N THR A 82 9.96 6.38 -6.41
CA THR A 82 9.99 6.48 -7.88
C THR A 82 9.23 7.70 -8.37
N VAL A 83 8.05 7.99 -7.81
CA VAL A 83 7.25 9.18 -8.18
C VAL A 83 8.05 10.46 -7.91
N TYR A 84 8.63 10.60 -6.71
CA TYR A 84 9.42 11.80 -6.39
C TYR A 84 10.70 11.93 -7.23
N LEU A 85 11.32 10.81 -7.61
CA LEU A 85 12.46 10.82 -8.52
C LEU A 85 12.07 11.28 -9.93
N ARG A 86 10.88 10.91 -10.41
CA ARG A 86 10.38 11.32 -11.75
C ARG A 86 9.96 12.78 -11.81
N ILE A 87 9.41 13.33 -10.72
CA ILE A 87 8.98 14.74 -10.66
C ILE A 87 10.17 15.70 -10.51
N ASN A 88 11.27 15.26 -9.89
CA ASN A 88 12.40 16.13 -9.59
C ASN A 88 13.31 16.34 -10.83
N PRO A 89 13.44 17.56 -11.37
CA PRO A 89 14.28 17.83 -12.54
C PRO A 89 15.78 17.61 -12.31
N ARG A 90 16.22 17.53 -11.05
CA ARG A 90 17.62 17.25 -10.70
C ARG A 90 17.94 15.75 -10.66
N SER A 91 16.93 14.89 -10.71
CA SER A 91 17.10 13.44 -10.67
C SER A 91 17.49 12.92 -12.05
N LYS A 92 18.35 11.89 -12.08
CA LYS A 92 18.66 11.13 -13.31
C LYS A 92 17.40 10.52 -13.95
N TYR A 93 16.41 10.19 -13.13
CA TYR A 93 15.15 9.57 -13.56
C TYR A 93 14.04 10.60 -13.80
N TYR A 94 14.38 11.88 -13.96
CA TYR A 94 13.40 12.90 -14.29
C TYR A 94 12.70 12.55 -15.61
N ASP A 95 11.38 12.62 -15.58
CA ASP A 95 10.56 12.39 -16.76
C ASP A 95 9.68 13.63 -16.99
N PRO A 96 9.94 14.42 -18.06
CA PRO A 96 9.19 15.62 -18.33
C PRO A 96 7.72 15.34 -18.72
N MET A 97 7.41 14.12 -19.15
CA MET A 97 6.05 13.68 -19.50
C MET A 97 5.29 13.17 -18.27
N PHE A 98 5.93 13.05 -17.11
CA PHE A 98 5.26 12.63 -15.88
C PHE A 98 4.16 13.63 -15.48
N PRO A 99 2.99 13.16 -15.02
CA PRO A 99 1.84 14.02 -14.71
C PRO A 99 2.19 15.07 -13.66
N LYS A 100 1.78 16.31 -13.92
CA LYS A 100 2.07 17.46 -13.04
C LYS A 100 1.23 17.38 -11.79
N SER A 101 1.86 17.60 -10.63
CA SER A 101 1.13 17.65 -9.36
C SER A 101 0.46 19.01 -9.17
N VAL A 102 -0.85 19.01 -8.94
CA VAL A 102 -1.65 20.19 -8.58
C VAL A 102 -1.60 20.40 -7.07
N PRO A 103 -1.20 21.58 -6.56
CA PRO A 103 -1.30 21.88 -5.14
C PRO A 103 -2.78 22.06 -4.75
N LEU A 104 -3.25 21.28 -3.78
CA LEU A 104 -4.61 21.40 -3.21
C LEU A 104 -4.63 22.22 -1.91
N GLY A 105 -3.46 22.46 -1.34
CA GLY A 105 -3.26 23.24 -0.13
C GLY A 105 -1.77 23.34 0.20
N MET A 106 -1.44 23.76 1.41
CA MET A 106 -0.05 24.04 1.81
C MET A 106 0.88 22.81 1.70
N LYS A 107 0.37 21.62 2.05
CA LYS A 107 1.14 20.36 2.03
C LYS A 107 0.54 19.31 1.10
N ALA A 108 -0.68 19.52 0.63
CA ALA A 108 -1.41 18.54 -0.16
C ALA A 108 -1.12 18.73 -1.66
N ARG A 109 -0.64 17.66 -2.31
CA ARG A 109 -0.41 17.57 -3.76
C ARG A 109 -1.32 16.51 -4.36
N GLY A 110 -2.14 16.84 -5.35
CA GLY A 110 -2.96 15.92 -6.14
C GLY A 110 -2.51 15.85 -7.60
N TRP A 111 -3.12 14.97 -8.38
CA TRP A 111 -2.85 14.78 -9.81
C TRP A 111 -4.17 14.69 -10.56
N ILE A 112 -4.20 15.20 -11.79
CA ILE A 112 -5.38 15.08 -12.66
C ILE A 112 -5.37 13.67 -13.26
N LEU A 113 -6.52 12.98 -13.22
CA LEU A 113 -6.64 11.61 -13.72
C LEU A 113 -6.35 11.51 -15.23
N GLU A 114 -6.87 12.46 -16.02
CA GLU A 114 -6.61 12.58 -17.46
C GLU A 114 -5.10 12.65 -17.78
N ASP A 115 -4.33 13.47 -17.05
CA ASP A 115 -2.87 13.57 -17.23
C ASP A 115 -2.17 12.23 -16.94
N VAL A 116 -2.64 11.50 -15.93
CA VAL A 116 -2.08 10.18 -15.56
C VAL A 116 -2.38 9.15 -16.65
N HIS A 117 -3.58 9.15 -17.20
CA HIS A 117 -3.92 8.27 -18.32
C HIS A 117 -3.12 8.61 -19.58
N ALA A 118 -3.01 9.91 -19.93
CA ALA A 118 -2.19 10.36 -21.04
C ALA A 118 -0.72 9.92 -20.90
N TYR A 119 -0.18 9.93 -19.68
CA TYR A 119 1.15 9.40 -19.40
C TYR A 119 1.26 7.89 -19.66
N ILE A 120 0.26 7.10 -19.27
CA ILE A 120 0.24 5.65 -19.52
C ILE A 120 0.17 5.36 -21.02
N GLU A 121 -0.65 6.12 -21.76
CA GLU A 121 -0.72 6.04 -23.23
C GLU A 121 0.65 6.35 -23.86
N HIS A 122 1.32 7.41 -23.39
CA HIS A 122 2.67 7.75 -23.84
C HIS A 122 3.66 6.61 -23.60
N LEU A 123 3.64 6.00 -22.40
CA LEU A 123 4.49 4.84 -22.10
C LEU A 123 4.18 3.65 -23.00
N ARG A 124 2.91 3.41 -23.36
CA ARG A 124 2.52 2.34 -24.27
C ARG A 124 3.11 2.55 -25.66
N HIS A 125 3.01 3.77 -26.20
CA HIS A 125 3.58 4.09 -27.50
C HIS A 125 5.12 3.91 -27.54
N LEU A 126 5.80 4.20 -26.44
CA LEU A 126 7.24 3.95 -26.32
C LEU A 126 7.59 2.45 -26.34
N GLN A 127 6.75 1.58 -25.77
CA GLN A 127 7.01 0.14 -25.76
C GLN A 127 6.79 -0.54 -27.12
N VAL A 128 5.92 0.01 -27.97
CA VAL A 128 5.61 -0.56 -29.29
C VAL A 128 6.71 -0.27 -30.32
N THR A 129 7.58 0.70 -30.05
CA THR A 129 8.65 1.12 -30.98
C THR A 129 9.96 0.35 -30.78
N ALA A 130 9.98 -0.68 -29.93
CA ALA A 130 11.17 -1.44 -29.53
C ALA A 130 11.24 -2.84 -30.17
#